data_AF-A0A7V0MIV9-F1
#
_entry.id   AF-A0A7V0MIV9-F1
#
_cell.length_a   1.000
_cell.length_b   1.000
_cell.length_c   1.000
_cell.angle_alpha   90.00
_cell.angle_beta   90.00
_cell.angle_gamma   90.00
#
_symmetry.space_group_name_H-M   'P 1'
#
loop_
_entity.id
_entity.type
_entity.pdbx_description
1 polymer ?
#
loop_
_entity_poly.entity_id
_entity_poly.type
_entity_poly.pdbx_seq_one_letter_code
_entity_poly.pdbx_strand_id
1 'polypeptide(L)' 'MHSKIILTVDVEDWFQVENLRSCIPFSAWNKYELRVEKNTHRLLDLFDSFLTETGGVSATFFVLGWIAERLPHL' A
#
# COMPACT_ATOMS: atom_id res chain seq x y z
N MET A 1 25.83 4.76 -18.19
CA MET A 1 24.36 4.55 -18.22
C MET A 1 23.83 4.91 -16.85
N HIS A 2 22.83 5.80 -16.75
CA HIS A 2 22.14 6.02 -15.48
C HIS A 2 21.12 4.90 -15.30
N SER A 3 21.25 4.15 -14.19
CA SER A 3 20.28 3.12 -13.82
C SER A 3 19.00 3.80 -13.36
N LYS A 4 17.86 3.46 -13.97
CA LYS A 4 16.54 3.95 -13.55
C LYS A 4 15.96 2.97 -12.53
N ILE A 5 15.64 3.45 -11.33
CA ILE A 5 14.93 2.67 -10.31
C ILE A 5 13.43 2.80 -10.59
N ILE A 6 12.72 1.67 -10.56
CA ILE A 6 11.26 1.62 -10.63
C ILE A 6 10.77 1.12 -9.28
N LEU A 7 9.88 1.90 -8.65
CA LEU A 7 9.29 1.57 -7.37
C LEU A 7 7.80 1.32 -7.54
N THR A 8 7.34 0.17 -7.06
CA THR A 8 5.93 -0.19 -7.03
C THR A 8 5.54 -0.63 -5.64
N VAL A 9 4.31 -0.34 -5.23
CA VAL A 9 3.75 -0.72 -3.93
C VAL A 9 2.45 -1.48 -4.18
N ASP A 10 2.33 -2.69 -3.63
CA ASP A 10 1.06 -3.41 -3.56
C ASP A 10 0.34 -3.00 -2.28
N VAL A 11 -0.88 -2.48 -2.40
CA VAL A 11 -1.65 -1.92 -1.28
C VAL A 11 -2.66 -2.96 -0.84
N GLU A 12 -2.18 -3.84 0.01
CA GLU A 12 -2.91 -4.88 0.72
C GLU A 12 -2.81 -4.66 2.23
N ASP A 13 -3.78 -5.15 2.98
CA ASP A 13 -3.75 -5.14 4.45
C ASP A 13 -3.17 -6.45 5.02
N TRP A 14 -2.78 -6.43 6.29
CA TRP A 14 -2.03 -7.50 6.95
C TRP A 14 -2.75 -8.87 6.95
N PHE A 15 -4.07 -8.89 6.75
CA PHE A 15 -4.89 -10.11 6.70
C PHE A 15 -5.16 -10.61 5.27
N GLN A 16 -4.69 -9.89 4.25
CA GLN A 16 -4.89 -10.21 2.83
C GLN A 16 -3.72 -11.01 2.23
N VAL A 17 -2.62 -11.13 2.98
CA VAL A 17 -1.41 -11.85 2.58
C VAL A 17 -1.65 -13.35 2.35
N GLU A 18 -1.11 -13.89 1.25
CA GLU A 18 -1.37 -15.27 0.82
C GLU A 18 -0.92 -16.32 1.86
N ASN A 19 0.12 -16.04 2.64
CA ASN A 19 0.61 -16.93 3.70
C ASN A 19 -0.38 -17.13 4.85
N LEU A 20 -1.36 -16.23 5.03
CA LEU A 20 -2.40 -16.36 6.06
C LEU A 20 -3.74 -16.85 5.50
N ARG A 21 -3.84 -17.13 4.19
CA ARG A 21 -5.09 -17.49 3.52
C ARG A 21 -5.80 -18.70 4.12
N SER A 22 -5.06 -19.69 4.61
CA SER A 22 -5.64 -20.87 5.29
C SER A 22 -6.28 -20.54 6.63
N CYS A 23 -5.84 -19.47 7.29
CA CYS A 23 -6.28 -19.04 8.61
C CYS A 23 -7.30 -17.89 8.53
N ILE A 24 -7.20 -17.05 7.50
CA ILE A 24 -8.02 -15.85 7.31
C ILE A 24 -8.71 -15.94 5.94
N PRO A 25 -9.90 -16.57 5.87
CA PRO A 25 -10.65 -16.63 4.63
C PRO A 25 -11.16 -15.25 4.24
N PHE A 26 -11.35 -15.01 2.94
CA PHE A 26 -11.90 -13.76 2.39
C PHE A 26 -13.20 -13.30 3.08
N SER A 27 -14.08 -14.25 3.43
CA SER A 27 -15.33 -13.96 4.14
C SER A 27 -15.15 -13.35 5.54
N ALA A 28 -13.97 -13.51 6.14
CA ALA A 28 -13.63 -12.95 7.44
C ALA A 28 -12.98 -11.57 7.37
N TRP A 29 -12.56 -11.09 6.19
CA TRP A 29 -11.79 -9.85 6.04
C TRP A 29 -12.47 -8.61 6.67
N ASN A 30 -13.79 -8.49 6.56
CA ASN A 30 -14.55 -7.38 7.14
C ASN A 30 -14.51 -7.30 8.69
N LYS A 31 -13.95 -8.32 9.36
CA LYS A 31 -13.87 -8.39 10.82
C LYS A 31 -12.56 -7.82 11.38
N TYR A 32 -11.57 -7.57 10.51
CA TYR A 32 -10.24 -7.14 10.93
C TYR A 32 -10.10 -5.62 10.81
N GLU A 33 -9.30 -5.06 11.70
CA GLU A 33 -8.91 -3.65 11.67
C GLU A 33 -8.12 -3.36 10.39
N LEU A 34 -8.51 -2.28 9.69
CA LEU A 34 -7.75 -1.73 8.58
C LEU A 34 -6.53 -0.99 9.11
N ARG A 35 -5.34 -1.40 8.66
CA ARG A 35 -4.06 -0.75 8.99
C ARG A 35 -3.39 -0.15 7.77
N VAL A 36 -3.86 -0.54 6.57
CA VAL A 36 -3.26 -0.12 5.31
C VAL A 36 -3.26 1.39 5.14
N GLU A 37 -4.34 2.09 5.51
CA GLU A 37 -4.50 3.54 5.34
C GLU A 37 -3.35 4.32 5.97
N LYS A 38 -3.12 4.09 7.28
CA LYS A 38 -2.06 4.76 8.02
C LYS A 38 -0.67 4.46 7.43
N ASN A 39 -0.45 3.24 6.96
CA ASN A 39 0.84 2.85 6.40
C ASN A 39 1.07 3.44 5.00
N THR A 40 0.03 3.50 4.17
CA THR A 40 0.07 4.15 2.87
C THR A 40 0.38 5.64 3.00
N HIS A 41 -0.28 6.37 3.91
CA HIS A 41 0.07 7.77 4.19
C HIS A 41 1.51 7.95 4.65
N ARG A 42 2.01 7.07 5.53
CA ARG A 42 3.42 7.12 5.96
C ARG A 42 4.40 6.90 4.81
N LEU A 43 4.08 6.06 3.82
CA LEU A 43 4.89 5.89 2.63
C LEU A 43 4.86 7.13 1.74
N LEU A 44 3.68 7.74 1.56
CA LEU A 44 3.53 8.99 0.81
C LEU A 44 4.33 10.13 1.46
N ASP A 45 4.18 10.33 2.78
CA ASP A 45 4.95 11.32 3.55
C ASP A 45 6.46 11.10 3.42
N LEU A 46 6.90 9.84 3.46
CA LEU A 46 8.31 9.48 3.29
C LEU A 46 8.80 9.81 1.87
N PHE A 47 8.02 9.51 0.84
CA PHE A 47 8.36 9.81 -0.55
C PHE A 47 8.42 11.33 -0.80
N ASP A 48 7.49 12.08 -0.21
CA ASP A 48 7.50 13.55 -0.24
C ASP A 48 8.68 14.13 0.53
N SER A 49 9.15 13.48 1.60
CA SER A 49 10.31 13.97 2.36
C SER A 49 11.61 14.08 1.54
N PHE A 50 11.71 13.38 0.40
CA PHE A 50 12.84 13.45 -0.53
C PHE A 50 12.67 14.52 -1.63
N LEU A 51 11.60 15.32 -1.59
CA LEU A 51 11.34 16.39 -2.56
C LEU A 51 12.52 17.35 -2.68
N THR A 52 13.15 17.70 -1.56
CA THR A 52 14.25 18.67 -1.50
C THR A 52 15.56 18.15 -2.08
N GLU A 53 15.87 16.85 -1.94
CA GLU A 53 17.15 16.26 -2.34
C GLU A 53 17.11 15.67 -3.75
N THR A 54 16.00 15.01 -4.13
CA THR A 54 15.92 14.22 -5.36
C THR A 54 14.85 14.71 -6.34
N GLY A 55 14.12 15.78 -6.01
CA GLY A 55 12.93 16.20 -6.74
C GLY A 55 11.70 15.31 -6.48
N GLY A 56 11.74 14.51 -5.41
CA GLY A 56 10.69 13.58 -4.99
C GLY A 56 10.91 12.16 -5.48
N VAL A 57 10.15 11.22 -4.91
CA VAL A 57 10.13 9.81 -5.33
C VAL A 57 8.86 9.54 -6.14
N SER A 58 9.01 9.02 -7.36
CA SER A 58 7.89 8.52 -8.15
C SER A 58 7.69 7.03 -7.90
N ALA A 59 6.48 6.63 -7.54
CA ALA A 59 6.09 5.24 -7.35
C ALA A 59 4.71 4.95 -7.94
N THR A 60 4.46 3.69 -8.28
CA THR A 60 3.14 3.22 -8.71
C THR A 60 2.51 2.37 -7.61
N PHE A 61 1.30 2.72 -7.20
CA PHE A 61 0.54 1.99 -6.18
C PHE A 61 -0.54 1.15 -6.87
N PHE A 62 -0.52 -0.16 -6.64
CA PHE A 62 -1.56 -1.08 -7.07
C PHE A 62 -2.47 -1.34 -5.89
N VAL A 63 -3.69 -0.81 -5.93
CA VAL A 63 -4.64 -0.92 -4.82
C VAL A 63 -5.57 -2.10 -5.05
N LEU A 64 -5.60 -3.02 -4.09
CA LEU A 64 -6.55 -4.13 -4.14
C LEU A 64 -7.98 -3.57 -4.16
N GLY A 65 -8.82 -4.01 -5.12
CA GLY A 65 -10.17 -3.47 -5.29
C GLY A 65 -11.01 -3.50 -4.01
N TRP A 66 -10.83 -4.53 -3.17
CA TRP A 66 -11.49 -4.64 -1.88
C TRP A 66 -11.15 -3.48 -0.92
N ILE A 67 -9.89 -3.00 -0.95
CA ILE A 67 -9.42 -1.83 -0.21
C ILE A 67 -9.98 -0.56 -0.84
N ALA A 68 -9.89 -0.41 -2.17
CA ALA A 68 -10.40 0.77 -2.88
C ALA A 68 -11.89 1.02 -2.64
N GLU A 69 -12.70 -0.04 -2.54
CA GLU A 69 -14.13 0.06 -2.21
C GLU A 69 -14.40 0.60 -0.78
N ARG A 70 -13.47 0.38 0.16
CA ARG A 70 -13.65 0.70 1.59
C ARG A 70 -12.95 1.99 2.01
N LEU A 71 -11.85 2.31 1.35
CA LEU A 71 -11.08 3.53 1.56
C LEU A 71 -10.98 4.29 0.23
N PRO A 72 -12.11 4.77 -0.34
CA PRO A 72 -12.10 5.43 -1.64
C PRO A 72 -11.39 6.80 -1.62
N HIS A 73 -11.09 7.34 -0.43
CA HIS A 73 -10.36 8.59 -0.25
C HIS A 73 -8.84 8.40 -0.13
N LEU A 74 -8.37 7.16 -0.05
CA LEU A 74 -6.95 6.81 -0.06
C LEU A 74 -6.39 6.94 -1.48
#